data_AF-A0A657LXR2-F1
#
_entry.id   AF-A0A657LXR2-F1
#
_cell.length_a   1.000
_cell.length_b   1.000
_cell.length_c   1.000
_cell.angle_alpha   90.00
_cell.angle_beta   90.00
_cell.angle_gamma   90.00
#
_symmetry.space_group_name_H-M   'P 1'
#
loop_
_entity.id
_entity.type
_entity.pdbx_description
1 polymer ?
#
loop_
_entity_poly.entity_id
_entity_poly.type
_entity_poly.pdbx_seq_one_letter_code
_entity_poly.pdbx_strand_id
1 'polypeptide(L)'
;MRRLAAAVLGLSLVSCPAVAQETNDETGVRDTASATSGGSMSSLLAKGYEIKAAVPNGARYIVFLQKDKSAFACEFVTLTKSRCGSIN
;
A
#
# COMPACT_ATOMS: atom_id res chain seq x y z
N MET A 1 -55.74 -5.49 17.17
CA MET A 1 -55.73 -5.04 18.58
C MET A 1 -55.21 -6.16 19.47
N ARG A 2 -54.52 -5.81 20.57
CA ARG A 2 -53.82 -6.65 21.58
C ARG A 2 -52.39 -7.05 21.17
N ARG A 3 -51.37 -6.22 21.43
CA ARG A 3 -50.65 -5.99 22.72
C ARG A 3 -50.14 -7.28 23.35
N LEU A 4 -48.82 -7.45 23.39
CA LEU A 4 -48.05 -7.78 24.59
C LEU A 4 -46.58 -7.41 24.37
N ALA A 5 -46.09 -6.58 25.29
CA ALA A 5 -44.72 -6.13 25.43
C ALA A 5 -44.00 -7.00 26.46
N ALA A 6 -42.70 -7.25 26.28
CA ALA A 6 -41.69 -7.52 27.31
C ALA A 6 -40.39 -7.92 26.57
N ALA A 7 -39.40 -7.05 26.42
CA ALA A 7 -38.35 -6.75 27.41
C ALA A 7 -37.60 -8.01 27.88
N VAL A 8 -36.49 -8.35 27.21
CA VAL A 8 -35.41 -9.15 27.80
C VAL A 8 -34.10 -8.42 27.56
N LEU A 9 -33.56 -7.93 28.67
CA LEU A 9 -32.21 -7.43 28.86
C LEU A 9 -31.17 -8.52 28.55
N GLY A 10 -30.05 -8.08 27.97
CA GLY A 10 -28.72 -8.57 28.35
C GLY A 10 -28.17 -9.75 27.56
N LEU A 11 -27.12 -9.49 26.78
CA LEU A 11 -25.80 -10.06 27.05
C LEU A 11 -24.75 -9.32 26.19
N SER A 12 -24.08 -8.35 26.78
CA SER A 12 -22.88 -7.71 26.22
C SER A 12 -21.72 -8.71 26.27
N LEU A 13 -21.44 -9.37 25.15
CA LEU A 13 -20.20 -10.12 24.97
C LEU A 13 -19.06 -9.14 24.67
N VAL A 14 -18.26 -8.92 25.71
CA VAL A 14 -16.92 -8.32 25.67
C VAL A 14 -16.13 -8.94 24.53
N SER A 15 -15.80 -8.14 23.51
CA SER A 15 -14.84 -8.51 22.48
C SER A 15 -13.50 -7.89 22.85
N CYS A 16 -12.53 -8.73 23.23
CA CYS A 16 -11.14 -8.35 23.45
C CYS A 16 -10.50 -8.01 22.08
N PRO A 17 -9.97 -6.81 21.83
CA PRO A 17 -8.98 -6.65 20.78
C PRO A 17 -7.65 -7.17 21.33
N ALA A 18 -7.29 -8.41 20.97
CA ALA A 18 -5.92 -8.88 21.09
C ALA A 18 -5.06 -8.05 20.12
N VAL A 19 -4.35 -7.06 20.63
CA VAL A 19 -3.36 -6.32 19.85
C VAL A 19 -2.12 -7.22 19.75
N ALA A 20 -1.92 -7.83 18.59
CA ALA A 20 -0.66 -8.47 18.25
C ALA A 20 0.39 -7.37 18.08
N GLN A 21 1.29 -7.21 19.05
CA GLN A 21 2.51 -6.45 18.87
C GLN A 21 3.46 -7.29 18.01
N GLU A 22 3.52 -6.97 16.72
CA GLU A 22 4.64 -7.39 15.90
C GLU A 22 5.86 -6.57 16.34
N THR A 23 6.67 -7.17 17.20
CA THR A 23 8.07 -6.79 17.42
C THR A 23 8.78 -6.82 16.07
N ASN A 24 9.07 -5.64 15.53
CA ASN A 24 10.10 -5.50 14.50
C ASN A 24 11.44 -5.38 15.23
N ASP A 25 12.02 -6.53 15.57
CA ASP A 25 13.43 -6.61 15.93
C ASP A 25 14.22 -7.10 14.73
N GLU A 26 15.37 -6.47 14.55
CA GLU A 26 16.49 -6.83 13.69
C GLU A 26 16.21 -7.28 12.25
N THR A 27 16.62 -6.45 11.30
CA THR A 27 17.87 -6.73 10.56
C THR A 27 18.21 -5.50 9.74
N GLY A 28 19.38 -4.93 10.02
CA GLY A 28 19.99 -3.90 9.20
C GLY A 28 20.26 -4.41 7.80
N VAL A 29 19.26 -4.35 6.92
CA VAL A 29 19.49 -4.35 5.49
C VAL A 29 19.80 -2.89 5.13
N ARG A 30 21.09 -2.57 5.22
CA ARG A 30 21.70 -1.55 4.37
C ARG A 30 21.56 -2.01 2.92
N ASP A 31 20.32 -2.05 2.43
CA ASP A 31 20.04 -1.99 1.01
C ASP A 31 20.52 -0.60 0.66
N THR A 32 21.69 -0.53 0.03
CA THR A 32 22.21 0.66 -0.61
C THR A 32 21.09 1.17 -1.49
N ALA A 33 20.34 2.11 -0.92
CA ALA A 33 19.37 2.91 -1.60
C ALA A 33 20.20 3.67 -2.62
N SER A 34 20.29 3.14 -3.83
CA SER A 34 20.21 3.99 -5.00
C SER A 34 18.89 4.73 -4.80
N ALA A 35 19.02 5.88 -4.13
CA ALA A 35 18.00 6.88 -3.93
C ALA A 35 17.68 7.44 -5.32
N THR A 36 17.07 6.61 -6.16
CA THR A 36 16.31 7.12 -7.27
C THR A 36 15.15 7.83 -6.59
N SER A 37 15.10 9.13 -6.78
CA SER A 37 14.26 10.11 -6.09
C SER A 37 12.74 9.91 -6.26
N GLY A 38 12.31 8.74 -6.75
CA GLY A 38 10.93 8.28 -6.76
C GLY A 38 10.70 7.32 -5.59
N GLY A 39 9.90 7.73 -4.61
CA GLY A 39 9.41 6.83 -3.56
C GLY A 39 8.65 5.61 -4.13
N SER A 40 7.98 4.85 -3.28
CA SER A 40 7.15 3.72 -3.75
C SER A 40 6.09 4.19 -4.76
N MET A 41 5.65 3.29 -5.63
CA MET A 41 4.57 3.56 -6.60
C MET A 41 3.31 4.07 -5.88
N SER A 42 2.98 3.49 -4.72
CA SER A 42 1.88 3.96 -3.88
C SER A 42 2.01 5.42 -3.43
N SER A 43 3.23 5.87 -3.10
CA SER A 43 3.49 7.27 -2.75
C SER A 43 3.26 8.20 -3.93
N LEU A 44 3.64 7.78 -5.14
CA LEU A 44 3.40 8.58 -6.36
C LEU A 44 1.91 8.67 -6.68
N LEU A 45 1.16 7.57 -6.57
CA LEU A 45 -0.29 7.58 -6.75
C LEU A 45 -0.97 8.50 -5.74
N ALA A 46 -0.57 8.45 -4.46
CA ALA A 46 -1.08 9.36 -3.42
C ALA A 46 -0.76 10.85 -3.70
N LYS A 47 0.34 11.14 -4.39
CA LYS A 47 0.71 12.49 -4.85
C LYS A 47 -0.06 12.93 -6.12
N GLY A 48 -0.93 12.08 -6.66
CA GLY A 48 -1.73 12.36 -7.85
C GLY A 48 -1.03 12.07 -9.17
N TYR A 49 -0.01 11.19 -9.17
CA TYR A 49 0.48 10.62 -10.42
C TYR A 49 -0.48 9.56 -10.93
N GLU A 50 -0.68 9.52 -12.24
CA GLU A 50 -1.57 8.56 -12.88
C GLU A 50 -0.77 7.51 -13.64
N ILE A 51 -1.22 6.26 -13.61
CA ILE A 51 -0.66 5.19 -14.43
C ILE A 51 -1.08 5.45 -15.89
N LYS A 52 -0.10 5.69 -16.75
CA LYS A 52 -0.32 5.91 -18.18
C LYS A 52 -0.15 4.63 -19.00
N ALA A 53 0.75 3.74 -18.56
CA ALA A 53 0.97 2.46 -19.21
C ALA A 53 1.58 1.44 -18.23
N ALA A 54 1.38 0.16 -18.51
CA ALA A 54 2.12 -0.93 -17.89
C ALA A 54 2.57 -1.88 -19.01
N VAL A 55 3.87 -2.12 -19.10
CA VAL A 55 4.47 -2.90 -20.18
C VAL A 55 5.22 -4.09 -19.58
N PRO A 56 5.01 -5.32 -20.10
CA PRO A 56 5.80 -6.47 -19.67
C PRO A 56 7.28 -6.28 -20.05
N ASN A 57 8.17 -6.63 -19.13
CA ASN A 57 9.62 -6.63 -19.30
C ASN A 57 10.19 -7.91 -18.69
N GLY A 58 10.32 -8.95 -19.52
CA GLY A 58 10.69 -10.29 -19.06
C GLY A 58 9.67 -10.83 -18.07
N ALA A 59 10.11 -11.15 -16.85
CA ALA A 59 9.26 -11.64 -15.77
C ALA A 59 8.64 -10.52 -14.91
N ARG A 60 8.85 -9.24 -15.28
CA ARG A 60 8.39 -8.08 -14.52
C ARG A 60 7.48 -7.20 -15.37
N TYR A 61 6.87 -6.22 -14.71
CA TYR A 61 6.15 -5.13 -15.36
C TYR A 61 6.83 -3.81 -15.05
N ILE A 62 6.96 -2.97 -16.07
CA ILE A 62 7.33 -1.56 -15.91
C ILE A 62 6.06 -0.74 -16.03
N VAL A 63 5.73 -0.03 -14.96
CA VAL A 63 4.56 0.85 -14.87
C VAL A 63 5.02 2.28 -15.04
N PHE A 64 4.47 2.98 -16.02
CA PHE A 64 4.77 4.38 -16.30
C PHE A 64 3.71 5.25 -15.65
N LEU A 65 4.17 6.18 -14.81
CA LEU A 65 3.34 7.14 -14.11
C LEU A 65 3.66 8.55 -14.60
N GLN A 66 2.63 9.39 -14.72
CA GLN A 66 2.81 10.78 -15.11
C GLN A 66 1.90 11.71 -14.32
N LYS A 67 2.42 12.89 -13.99
CA LYS A 67 1.68 14.05 -13.49
C LYS A 67 2.25 15.29 -14.13
N ASP A 68 1.43 16.04 -14.88
CA ASP A 68 1.88 17.22 -15.62
C ASP A 68 3.08 16.88 -16.55
N LYS A 69 4.23 17.52 -16.32
CA LYS A 69 5.51 17.28 -17.00
C LYS A 69 6.43 16.35 -16.21
N SER A 70 5.95 15.70 -15.16
CA SER A 70 6.72 14.79 -14.31
C SER A 70 6.38 13.33 -14.64
N ALA A 71 7.38 12.52 -15.00
CA ALA A 71 7.21 11.12 -15.35
C ALA A 71 8.11 10.20 -14.51
N PHE A 72 7.56 9.05 -14.11
CA PHE A 72 8.26 8.01 -13.37
C PHE A 72 8.04 6.64 -14.03
N ALA A 73 9.06 5.79 -14.00
CA ALA A 73 8.95 4.37 -14.29
C ALA A 73 9.11 3.58 -12.99
N CYS A 74 8.14 2.72 -12.67
CA CYS A 74 8.16 1.88 -11.49
C CYS A 74 8.20 0.40 -11.90
N GLU A 75 9.05 -0.38 -11.23
CA GLU A 75 9.00 -1.84 -11.25
C GLU A 75 8.57 -2.39 -9.89
N PHE A 76 7.86 -3.52 -9.89
CA PHE A 76 7.63 -4.29 -8.67
C PHE A 76 8.85 -5.16 -8.38
N VAL A 77 9.49 -4.92 -7.23
CA VAL A 77 10.58 -5.77 -6.73
C VAL A 77 9.99 -7.00 -6.03
N THR A 78 8.88 -6.80 -5.32
CA THR A 78 8.04 -7.86 -4.74
C THR A 78 6.57 -7.49 -4.96
N LEU A 79 5.64 -8.35 -4.54
CA LEU A 79 4.20 -8.07 -4.64
C LEU A 79 3.76 -6.78 -3.91
N THR A 80 4.51 -6.37 -2.89
CA THR A 80 4.18 -5.21 -2.03
C THR A 80 5.23 -4.09 -2.09
N LYS A 81 6.41 -4.34 -2.66
CA LYS A 81 7.51 -3.35 -2.76
C LYS A 81 7.75 -2.98 -4.22
N SER A 82 7.77 -1.67 -4.49
CA SER A 82 8.10 -1.11 -5.80
C SER A 82 9.33 -0.21 -5.73
N ARG A 83 10.06 -0.13 -6.83
CA ARG A 83 11.15 0.83 -7.05
C ARG A 83 10.76 1.74 -8.21
N CYS A 84 10.85 3.04 -8.01
CA CYS A 84 10.46 4.03 -9.00
C CYS A 84 11.64 4.96 -9.32
N GLY A 85 11.82 5.24 -10.61
CA GLY A 85 12.79 6.22 -11.09
C GLY A 85 12.12 7.31 -11.91
N SER A 86 12.56 8.57 -11.72
CA SER A 86 12.16 9.67 -12.59
C SER A 86 12.77 9.45 -13.98
N ILE A 87 11.98 9.68 -15.03
CA ILE A 87 12.37 9.46 -16.44
C ILE A 87 12.15 10.70 -17.33
N ASN A 88 12.11 11.89 -16.72
CA ASN A 88 12.21 13.15 -17.45
C ASN A 88 13.61 13.44 -17.94
#